data_AF-A0A2U1MER9-F1
#
_entry.id   AF-A0A2U1MER9-F1
#
_cell.length_a   1.000
_cell.length_b   1.000
_cell.length_c   1.000
_cell.angle_alpha   90.00
_cell.angle_beta   90.00
_cell.angle_gamma   90.00
#
_symmetry.space_group_name_H-M   'P 1'
#
loop_
_entity.id
_entity.type
_entity.pdbx_description
1 polymer ?
#
loop_
_entity_poly.entity_id
_entity_poly.type
_entity_poly.pdbx_seq_one_letter_code
_entity_poly.pdbx_strand_id
1 'polypeptide(L)'
;MESLHRSSSPANPLNFISIILSNDIKPSTIKIPKKFTEKNGRNMQDKVTLKVPNGDIWQVGLKKSKGGEIWFDNGWMEFAKCYGLKLGNLLMFKYEGCSSFRVFIFDPSACEIVYPKKLDSCKEVEFDDDSKTCSSWDQDQDQETDINIIGECSSTKRVNIDERRRELEAVKANFKSSKPFFVVGMLTKYIVGKSGVQIPRGFIKNHWSGFKKDQKCVLMLGSKTWETTTGVGALRVGGWKMFMKDNDLCVSDFCVFELIDNHKNVLKVSILRDHPQ
;
A
#
# COMPACT_ATOMS: atom_id res chain seq x y z
N MET A 1 -3.96 -37.48 32.83
CA MET A 1 -3.39 -37.56 31.47
C MET A 1 -4.33 -36.81 30.55
N GLU A 2 -4.13 -35.50 30.41
CA GLU A 2 -4.92 -34.65 29.50
C GLU A 2 -4.12 -34.46 28.21
N SER A 3 -4.67 -34.94 27.10
CA SER A 3 -4.14 -34.70 25.76
C SER A 3 -4.81 -33.46 25.16
N LEU A 4 -4.02 -32.39 24.99
CA LEU A 4 -4.42 -31.17 24.26
C LEU A 4 -4.51 -31.47 22.75
N HIS A 5 -5.73 -31.63 22.24
CA HIS A 5 -6.01 -31.37 20.83
C HIS A 5 -6.29 -29.88 20.64
N ARG A 6 -5.32 -29.12 20.14
CA ARG A 6 -5.56 -27.79 19.58
C ARG A 6 -5.73 -27.93 18.07
N SER A 7 -6.98 -27.88 17.63
CA SER A 7 -7.34 -27.82 16.21
C SER A 7 -6.94 -26.46 15.64
N SER A 8 -5.93 -26.45 14.77
CA SER A 8 -5.59 -25.27 13.96
C SER A 8 -6.69 -25.06 12.91
N SER A 9 -7.42 -23.95 13.00
CA SER A 9 -8.39 -23.55 11.97
C SER A 9 -7.63 -23.13 10.69
N PRO A 10 -8.10 -23.50 9.49
CA PRO A 10 -7.39 -23.14 8.26
C PRO A 10 -7.57 -21.64 7.94
N ALA A 11 -6.46 -20.95 7.70
CA ALA A 11 -6.44 -19.58 7.17
C ALA A 11 -7.12 -19.57 5.78
N ASN A 12 -8.41 -19.23 5.75
CA ASN A 12 -9.20 -19.15 4.51
C ASN A 12 -8.76 -17.94 3.66
N PRO A 13 -8.75 -18.04 2.31
CA PRO A 13 -8.26 -16.98 1.44
C PRO A 13 -9.16 -15.72 1.51
N LEU A 14 -8.52 -14.55 1.66
CA LEU A 14 -9.15 -13.21 1.64
C LEU A 14 -9.44 -12.71 0.21
N ASN A 15 -9.95 -13.58 -0.66
CA ASN A 15 -10.14 -13.25 -2.07
C ASN A 15 -11.56 -13.59 -2.52
N PHE A 16 -12.07 -12.85 -3.49
CA PHE A 16 -13.29 -13.23 -4.20
C PHE A 16 -13.17 -12.91 -5.69
N ILE A 17 -13.96 -13.64 -6.49
CA ILE A 17 -14.08 -13.42 -7.92
C ILE A 17 -15.46 -12.83 -8.20
N SER A 18 -15.52 -11.88 -9.12
CA SER A 18 -16.74 -11.34 -9.67
C SER A 18 -16.73 -11.48 -11.19
N ILE A 19 -17.87 -11.82 -11.77
CA ILE A 19 -18.03 -11.93 -13.22
C ILE A 19 -19.07 -10.88 -13.63
N ILE A 20 -18.76 -10.10 -14.67
CA ILE A 20 -19.71 -9.13 -15.22
C ILE A 20 -20.77 -9.90 -16.03
N LEU A 21 -21.98 -10.03 -15.48
CA LEU A 21 -23.05 -10.88 -16.02
C LEU A 21 -24.29 -10.14 -16.57
N SER A 22 -24.40 -8.81 -16.43
CA SER A 22 -25.62 -8.09 -16.86
C SER A 22 -25.37 -7.19 -18.07
N ASN A 23 -26.29 -7.26 -19.03
CA ASN A 23 -26.35 -6.38 -20.19
C ASN A 23 -27.37 -5.23 -20.06
N ASP A 24 -28.27 -5.21 -19.07
CA ASP A 24 -29.23 -4.10 -18.94
C ASP A 24 -29.71 -3.82 -17.51
N ILE A 25 -30.04 -2.53 -17.30
CA ILE A 25 -30.60 -1.84 -16.13
C ILE A 25 -29.59 -1.46 -15.05
N LYS A 26 -28.95 -0.31 -15.33
CA LYS A 26 -27.84 0.42 -14.65
C LYS A 26 -26.45 -0.12 -14.99
N PRO A 27 -25.60 0.67 -15.66
CA PRO A 27 -24.20 0.33 -15.78
C PRO A 27 -23.61 0.14 -14.39
N SER A 28 -22.91 -0.97 -14.22
CA SER A 28 -21.75 -1.08 -13.34
C SER A 28 -22.01 -0.78 -11.86
N THR A 29 -22.60 -1.73 -11.12
CA THR A 29 -22.27 -1.89 -9.69
C THR A 29 -21.94 -3.35 -9.44
N ILE A 30 -20.80 -3.61 -8.78
CA ILE A 30 -20.42 -4.97 -8.38
C ILE A 30 -20.82 -5.18 -6.93
N LYS A 31 -21.60 -6.22 -6.67
CA LYS A 31 -21.91 -6.69 -5.32
C LYS A 31 -20.68 -7.37 -4.73
N ILE A 32 -20.30 -6.99 -3.52
CA ILE A 32 -19.31 -7.74 -2.75
C ILE A 32 -19.98 -9.00 -2.19
N PRO A 33 -19.44 -10.20 -2.40
CA PRO A 33 -20.06 -11.44 -1.94
C PRO A 33 -20.37 -11.42 -0.44
N LYS A 34 -21.58 -11.84 -0.06
CA LYS A 34 -22.05 -11.83 1.33
C LYS A 34 -21.11 -12.57 2.29
N LYS A 35 -20.63 -13.74 1.88
CA LYS A 35 -19.66 -14.55 2.65
C LYS A 35 -18.37 -13.77 2.95
N PHE A 36 -17.97 -12.87 2.06
CA PHE A 36 -16.80 -12.01 2.25
C PHE A 36 -17.13 -10.83 3.18
N THR A 37 -18.29 -10.18 3.01
CA THR A 37 -18.71 -9.04 3.86
C THR A 37 -19.04 -9.46 5.29
N GLU A 38 -19.54 -10.68 5.53
CA GLU A 38 -19.76 -11.23 6.87
C GLU A 38 -18.46 -11.32 7.68
N LYS A 39 -17.34 -11.62 7.01
CA LYS A 39 -16.02 -11.75 7.66
C LYS A 39 -15.27 -10.42 7.75
N ASN A 40 -15.33 -9.60 6.69
CA ASN A 40 -14.45 -8.44 6.54
C ASN A 40 -15.18 -7.10 6.44
N GLY A 41 -16.50 -7.10 6.21
CA GLY A 41 -17.27 -5.91 5.88
C GLY A 41 -17.41 -4.91 7.03
N ARG A 42 -17.32 -5.36 8.29
CA ARG A 42 -17.36 -4.47 9.47
C ARG A 42 -16.17 -3.50 9.53
N ASN A 43 -15.03 -3.90 8.98
CA ASN A 43 -13.80 -3.10 8.96
C ASN A 43 -13.65 -2.28 7.68
N MET A 44 -14.64 -2.32 6.78
CA MET A 44 -14.60 -1.56 5.53
C MET A 44 -15.19 -0.17 5.71
N GLN A 45 -14.35 0.82 5.43
CA GLN A 45 -14.75 2.22 5.35
C GLN A 45 -15.73 2.43 4.18
N ASP A 46 -16.36 3.59 4.11
CA ASP A 46 -17.33 3.90 3.05
C ASP A 46 -16.67 4.10 1.66
N LYS A 47 -15.34 4.04 1.61
CA LYS A 47 -14.54 4.00 0.38
C LYS A 47 -13.50 2.88 0.47
N VAL A 48 -13.16 2.31 -0.66
CA VAL A 48 -12.09 1.32 -0.83
C VAL A 48 -11.06 1.78 -1.83
N THR A 49 -9.87 1.19 -1.75
CA THR A 49 -8.81 1.38 -2.73
C THR A 49 -8.66 0.12 -3.59
N LEU A 50 -8.84 0.25 -4.91
CA LEU A 50 -8.57 -0.79 -5.89
C LEU A 50 -7.22 -0.53 -6.56
N LYS A 51 -6.32 -1.51 -6.50
CA LYS A 51 -4.99 -1.45 -7.12
C LYS A 51 -4.92 -2.46 -8.25
N VAL A 52 -4.65 -2.00 -9.46
CA VAL A 52 -4.45 -2.89 -10.61
C VAL A 52 -2.95 -3.10 -10.90
N PRO A 53 -2.58 -4.17 -11.62
CA PRO A 53 -1.20 -4.53 -11.95
C PRO A 53 -0.35 -3.43 -12.59
N ASN A 54 -0.92 -2.53 -13.41
CA ASN A 54 -0.18 -1.40 -14.00
C ASN A 54 0.18 -0.29 -12.99
N GLY A 55 -0.18 -0.46 -11.71
CA GLY A 55 0.10 0.48 -10.63
C GLY A 55 -0.92 1.60 -10.49
N ASP A 56 -2.00 1.60 -11.28
CA ASP A 56 -3.09 2.55 -11.10
C ASP A 56 -3.88 2.22 -9.84
N ILE A 57 -4.28 3.29 -9.15
CA ILE A 57 -4.96 3.24 -7.87
C ILE A 57 -6.27 3.99 -8.00
N TRP A 58 -7.36 3.31 -7.67
CA TRP A 58 -8.71 3.81 -7.80
C TRP A 58 -9.38 3.86 -6.44
N GLN A 59 -9.91 5.02 -6.06
CA GLN A 59 -10.81 5.12 -4.91
C GLN A 59 -12.24 4.88 -5.38
N VAL A 60 -12.90 3.91 -4.76
CA VAL A 60 -14.27 3.54 -5.11
C VAL A 60 -15.13 3.56 -3.84
N GLY A 61 -16.23 4.27 -3.88
CA GLY A 61 -17.22 4.33 -2.81
C GLY A 61 -17.96 3.01 -2.65
N LEU A 62 -18.36 2.71 -1.41
CA LEU A 62 -19.20 1.58 -1.08
C LEU A 62 -20.62 2.05 -0.74
N LYS A 63 -21.61 1.39 -1.31
CA LYS A 63 -23.02 1.56 -0.95
C LYS A 63 -23.51 0.37 -0.14
N LYS A 64 -24.04 0.64 1.05
CA LYS A 64 -24.58 -0.37 1.97
C LYS A 64 -26.11 -0.35 1.89
N SER A 65 -26.74 -1.51 1.68
CA SER A 65 -28.20 -1.64 1.74
C SER A 65 -28.66 -1.95 3.17
N LYS A 66 -29.94 -1.72 3.48
CA LYS A 66 -30.53 -2.08 4.77
C LYS A 66 -30.43 -3.59 5.07
N GLY A 67 -30.31 -4.43 4.03
CA GLY A 67 -30.13 -5.88 4.13
C GLY A 67 -28.69 -6.34 4.38
N GLY A 68 -27.75 -5.41 4.63
CA GLY A 68 -26.34 -5.73 4.87
C GLY A 68 -25.53 -6.05 3.61
N GLU A 69 -26.09 -5.78 2.43
CA GLU A 69 -25.38 -5.95 1.16
C GLU A 69 -24.49 -4.74 0.89
N ILE A 70 -23.31 -4.99 0.33
CA ILE A 70 -22.32 -3.95 0.03
C ILE A 70 -22.02 -4.00 -1.47
N TRP A 71 -22.03 -2.83 -2.10
CA TRP A 71 -21.82 -2.65 -3.52
C TRP A 71 -20.70 -1.64 -3.77
N PHE A 72 -19.86 -1.89 -4.77
CA PHE A 72 -19.03 -0.83 -5.36
C PHE A 72 -19.94 0.15 -6.11
N ASP A 73 -19.79 1.43 -5.83
CA ASP A 73 -20.70 2.49 -6.26
C ASP A 73 -19.90 3.66 -6.87
N ASN A 74 -19.80 4.81 -6.21
CA ASN A 74 -19.09 6.00 -6.71
C ASN A 74 -17.66 5.67 -7.19
N GLY A 75 -17.29 6.02 -8.41
CA GLY A 75 -15.96 5.74 -8.99
C GLY A 75 -15.83 4.36 -9.67
N TRP A 76 -16.79 3.46 -9.46
CA TRP A 76 -16.77 2.12 -10.08
C TRP A 76 -17.02 2.18 -11.59
N MET A 77 -17.93 3.04 -12.04
CA MET A 77 -18.25 3.18 -13.45
C MET A 77 -17.05 3.72 -14.25
N GLU A 78 -16.32 4.66 -13.68
CA GLU A 78 -15.10 5.23 -14.24
C GLU A 78 -13.99 4.17 -14.34
N PHE A 79 -13.82 3.36 -13.28
CA PHE A 79 -12.93 2.20 -13.30
C PHE A 79 -13.31 1.23 -14.41
N ALA A 80 -14.59 0.88 -14.51
CA ALA A 80 -15.10 -0.05 -15.52
C ALA A 80 -14.86 0.46 -16.94
N LYS A 81 -15.08 1.77 -17.18
CA LYS A 81 -14.81 2.42 -18.47
C LYS A 81 -13.32 2.43 -18.80
N CYS A 82 -12.45 2.74 -17.83
CA CYS A 82 -11.00 2.82 -18.04
C CYS A 82 -10.42 1.51 -18.58
N TYR A 83 -10.89 0.38 -18.04
CA TYR A 83 -10.40 -0.96 -18.41
C TYR A 83 -11.31 -1.68 -19.41
N GLY A 84 -12.28 -0.99 -20.00
CA GLY A 84 -13.16 -1.57 -21.02
C GLY A 84 -13.94 -2.79 -20.53
N LEU A 85 -14.39 -2.79 -19.27
CA LEU A 85 -15.15 -3.90 -18.70
C LEU A 85 -16.48 -4.08 -19.42
N LYS A 86 -16.73 -5.30 -19.87
CA LYS A 86 -17.91 -5.75 -20.59
C LYS A 86 -18.38 -7.11 -20.06
N LEU A 87 -19.52 -7.57 -20.57
CA LEU A 87 -20.06 -8.88 -20.26
C LEU A 87 -18.99 -9.97 -20.45
N GLY A 88 -18.88 -10.87 -19.47
CA GLY A 88 -17.94 -11.98 -19.47
C GLY A 88 -16.57 -11.66 -18.89
N ASN A 89 -16.24 -10.38 -18.63
CA ASN A 89 -15.02 -10.06 -17.88
C ASN A 89 -15.06 -10.67 -16.48
N LEU A 90 -13.94 -11.27 -16.08
CA LEU A 90 -13.73 -11.85 -14.76
C LEU A 90 -12.77 -10.96 -13.97
N LEU A 91 -13.15 -10.62 -12.74
CA LEU A 91 -12.35 -9.80 -11.84
C LEU A 91 -12.01 -10.59 -10.59
N MET A 92 -10.73 -10.73 -10.29
CA MET A 92 -10.25 -11.31 -9.04
C MET A 92 -9.83 -10.21 -8.08
N PHE A 93 -10.55 -10.09 -6.96
CA PHE A 93 -10.27 -9.17 -5.88
C PHE A 93 -9.50 -9.90 -4.79
N LYS A 94 -8.25 -9.49 -4.55
CA LYS A 94 -7.46 -9.93 -3.39
C LYS A 94 -7.49 -8.85 -2.32
N TYR A 95 -8.08 -9.14 -1.17
CA TYR A 95 -8.18 -8.18 -0.09
C TYR A 95 -6.86 -8.11 0.69
N GLU A 96 -6.32 -6.90 0.81
CA GLU A 96 -5.06 -6.63 1.50
C GLU A 96 -5.27 -6.08 2.93
N GLY A 97 -6.51 -6.07 3.43
CA GLY A 97 -6.85 -5.38 4.66
C GLY A 97 -7.10 -3.89 4.44
N CYS A 98 -7.52 -3.19 5.50
CA CYS A 98 -7.66 -1.73 5.55
C CYS A 98 -8.43 -1.13 4.35
N SER A 99 -9.53 -1.76 3.92
CA SER A 99 -10.33 -1.31 2.77
C SER A 99 -9.56 -1.26 1.45
N SER A 100 -8.52 -2.09 1.28
CA SER A 100 -7.70 -2.16 0.06
C SER A 100 -7.82 -3.51 -0.63
N PHE A 101 -7.92 -3.48 -1.96
CA PHE A 101 -7.93 -4.66 -2.82
C PHE A 101 -6.90 -4.54 -3.94
N ARG A 102 -6.21 -5.63 -4.26
CA ARG A 102 -5.64 -5.82 -5.60
C ARG A 102 -6.69 -6.41 -6.52
N VAL A 103 -6.78 -5.90 -7.74
CA VAL A 103 -7.78 -6.32 -8.73
C VAL A 103 -7.07 -6.77 -9.99
N PHE A 104 -7.25 -8.04 -10.34
CA PHE A 104 -6.81 -8.61 -11.61
C PHE A 104 -8.01 -8.73 -12.53
N ILE A 105 -7.88 -8.27 -13.77
CA ILE A 105 -8.98 -8.17 -14.72
C ILE A 105 -8.66 -9.10 -15.87
N PHE A 106 -9.54 -10.05 -16.12
CA PHE A 106 -9.45 -11.00 -17.21
C PHE A 106 -10.53 -10.69 -18.23
N ASP A 107 -10.17 -10.74 -19.51
CA ASP A 107 -11.13 -10.67 -20.60
C ASP A 107 -12.03 -11.92 -20.63
N PRO A 108 -13.08 -11.93 -21.47
CA PRO A 108 -13.98 -13.08 -21.57
C PRO A 108 -13.32 -14.40 -22.01
N SER A 109 -12.08 -14.37 -22.51
CA SER A 109 -11.29 -15.58 -22.81
C SER A 109 -10.50 -16.10 -21.59
N ALA A 110 -10.67 -15.46 -20.44
CA ALA A 110 -9.93 -15.71 -19.20
C ALA A 110 -8.43 -15.35 -19.27
N CYS A 111 -8.03 -14.53 -20.25
CA CYS A 111 -6.69 -13.94 -20.30
C CYS A 111 -6.66 -12.61 -19.55
N GLU A 112 -5.60 -12.36 -18.78
CA GLU A 112 -5.42 -11.06 -18.11
C GLU A 112 -5.31 -9.95 -19.15
N ILE A 113 -6.06 -8.86 -18.98
CA ILE A 113 -6.06 -7.76 -19.96
C ILE A 113 -4.69 -7.08 -20.01
N VAL A 114 -4.36 -6.52 -21.17
CA VAL A 114 -3.26 -5.57 -21.27
C VAL A 114 -3.74 -4.23 -20.71
N TYR A 115 -3.23 -3.87 -19.54
CA TYR A 115 -3.58 -2.61 -18.89
C TYR A 115 -3.07 -1.40 -19.69
N PRO A 116 -3.86 -0.32 -19.82
CA PRO A 116 -3.40 0.91 -20.45
C PRO A 116 -2.16 1.49 -19.76
N LYS A 117 -1.22 2.02 -20.55
CA LYS A 117 -0.08 2.77 -20.01
C LYS A 117 -0.58 4.14 -19.55
N LYS A 118 -0.08 4.65 -18.42
CA LYS A 118 -0.44 5.93 -17.79
C LYS A 118 -0.45 7.17 -18.70
N LEU A 119 0.08 7.08 -19.92
CA LEU A 119 0.15 8.19 -20.86
C LEU A 119 -1.18 8.48 -21.58
N ASP A 120 -2.12 7.52 -21.62
CA ASP A 120 -3.39 7.72 -22.30
C ASP A 120 -4.58 7.24 -21.47
N SER A 121 -5.54 8.15 -21.29
CA SER A 121 -6.94 7.90 -20.92
C SER A 121 -7.28 7.38 -19.52
N CYS A 122 -7.02 8.16 -18.46
CA CYS A 122 -7.94 8.29 -17.32
C CYS A 122 -7.64 9.58 -16.56
N LYS A 123 -8.46 10.63 -16.77
CA LYS A 123 -8.29 11.94 -16.11
C LYS A 123 -8.42 11.77 -14.60
N GLU A 124 -7.41 12.19 -13.84
CA GLU A 124 -7.50 12.30 -12.38
C GLU A 124 -8.66 13.25 -12.03
N VAL A 125 -9.64 12.79 -11.26
CA VAL A 125 -10.61 13.67 -10.62
C VAL A 125 -10.02 14.10 -9.28
N GLU A 126 -9.66 15.37 -9.18
CA GLU A 126 -9.25 15.99 -7.91
C GLU A 126 -10.47 16.10 -7.00
N PHE A 127 -10.37 15.62 -5.76
CA PHE A 127 -11.42 15.78 -4.74
C PHE A 127 -10.83 16.19 -3.39
N ASP A 128 -11.51 17.15 -2.77
CA ASP A 128 -11.19 17.82 -1.51
C ASP A 128 -11.05 16.85 -0.32
N ASP A 129 -9.99 17.08 0.46
CA ASP A 129 -9.67 16.42 1.72
C ASP A 129 -10.43 17.10 2.86
N ASP A 130 -11.65 16.64 3.14
CA ASP A 130 -12.33 16.95 4.40
C ASP A 130 -12.92 15.67 5.00
N SER A 131 -12.16 15.03 5.91
CA SER A 131 -12.76 14.13 6.89
C SER A 131 -11.97 14.04 8.18
N LYS A 132 -12.70 14.34 9.24
CA LYS A 132 -12.31 14.38 10.65
C LYS A 132 -11.98 12.98 11.18
N THR A 133 -10.95 12.95 12.03
CA THR A 133 -10.45 11.86 12.89
C THR A 133 -11.44 11.38 13.96
N CYS A 134 -11.28 10.14 14.45
CA CYS A 134 -11.13 9.76 15.90
C CYS A 134 -11.07 8.22 16.06
N SER A 135 -9.98 7.62 16.56
CA SER A 135 -9.62 7.34 17.97
C SER A 135 -10.39 6.20 18.66
N SER A 136 -9.75 5.04 18.80
CA SER A 136 -9.65 4.27 20.07
C SER A 136 -8.85 2.99 19.83
N TRP A 137 -7.85 2.80 20.69
CA TRP A 137 -6.98 1.64 20.89
C TRP A 137 -7.81 0.50 21.57
N ASP A 138 -7.51 -0.80 21.63
CA ASP A 138 -6.32 -1.65 21.57
C ASP A 138 -6.77 -3.12 21.26
N GLN A 139 -5.87 -3.94 20.70
CA GLN A 139 -5.46 -5.29 21.18
C GLN A 139 -4.90 -6.20 20.07
N ASP A 140 -3.79 -6.86 20.43
CA ASP A 140 -3.13 -8.04 19.88
C ASP A 140 -2.05 -7.96 18.77
N GLN A 141 -0.83 -8.16 19.30
CA GLN A 141 0.31 -9.00 18.89
C GLN A 141 1.09 -8.73 17.61
N ASP A 142 2.41 -8.68 17.83
CA ASP A 142 3.48 -8.45 16.88
C ASP A 142 3.45 -9.44 15.72
N GLN A 143 3.20 -8.93 14.51
CA GLN A 143 3.81 -9.46 13.30
C GLN A 143 4.33 -8.29 12.47
N GLU A 144 5.64 -8.33 12.21
CA GLU A 144 6.33 -7.50 11.24
C GLU A 144 5.62 -7.71 9.89
N THR A 145 4.92 -6.67 9.40
CA THR A 145 4.06 -6.81 8.22
C THR A 145 4.93 -7.05 6.98
N ASP A 146 4.81 -8.24 6.40
CA ASP A 146 5.40 -8.60 5.10
C ASP A 146 4.98 -7.59 4.03
N ILE A 147 5.95 -6.80 3.56
CA ILE A 147 5.75 -5.80 2.52
C ILE A 147 5.75 -6.52 1.17
N ASN A 148 4.60 -6.61 0.51
CA ASN A 148 4.52 -7.08 -0.87
C ASN A 148 5.18 -6.07 -1.83
N ILE A 149 6.38 -6.42 -2.29
CA ILE A 149 7.23 -5.70 -3.24
C ILE A 149 6.75 -5.99 -4.66
N ILE A 150 6.15 -5.02 -5.35
CA ILE A 150 6.13 -5.02 -6.83
C ILE A 150 6.51 -3.63 -7.27
N GLY A 151 7.56 -3.56 -8.08
CA GLY A 151 7.95 -2.33 -8.71
C GLY A 151 8.88 -2.52 -9.89
N GLU A 152 8.39 -2.13 -11.07
CA GLU A 152 9.20 -1.94 -12.27
C GLU A 152 9.95 -0.60 -12.21
N CYS A 153 11.25 -0.63 -12.53
CA CYS A 153 12.06 0.52 -12.91
C CYS A 153 12.69 0.25 -14.29
N SER A 154 12.91 1.32 -15.04
CA SER A 154 13.26 1.39 -16.47
C SER A 154 14.68 0.92 -16.83
N SER A 155 15.19 -0.12 -16.18
CA SER A 155 16.47 -0.78 -16.50
C SER A 155 16.32 -2.30 -16.42
N THR A 156 15.67 -2.88 -17.43
CA THR A 156 15.84 -4.25 -17.97
C THR A 156 16.12 -5.46 -17.06
N LYS A 157 15.70 -5.47 -15.78
CA LYS A 157 15.65 -6.70 -14.96
C LYS A 157 14.35 -6.76 -14.16
N ARG A 158 13.59 -7.85 -14.31
CA ARG A 158 12.48 -8.19 -13.41
C ARG A 158 13.06 -8.34 -12.00
N VAL A 159 12.71 -7.45 -11.08
CA VAL A 159 13.14 -7.54 -9.68
C VAL A 159 12.51 -8.78 -9.07
N ASN A 160 13.33 -9.76 -8.68
CA ASN A 160 12.87 -10.97 -7.99
C ASN A 160 12.55 -10.59 -6.52
N ILE A 161 11.31 -10.83 -6.09
CA ILE A 161 10.82 -10.41 -4.76
C ILE A 161 11.58 -11.11 -3.62
N ASP A 162 11.88 -12.40 -3.79
CA ASP A 162 12.60 -13.18 -2.79
C ASP A 162 14.06 -12.76 -2.69
N GLU A 163 14.65 -12.39 -3.83
CA GLU A 163 15.97 -11.76 -3.88
C GLU A 163 15.95 -10.41 -3.15
N ARG A 164 14.98 -9.55 -3.47
CA ARG A 164 14.87 -8.23 -2.85
C ARG A 164 14.62 -8.28 -1.35
N ARG A 165 13.85 -9.27 -0.88
CA ARG A 165 13.65 -9.53 0.55
C ARG A 165 14.94 -9.99 1.22
N ARG A 166 15.71 -10.89 0.58
CA ARG A 166 17.01 -11.33 1.10
C ARG A 166 18.00 -10.17 1.19
N GLU A 167 18.02 -9.30 0.19
CA GLU A 167 18.83 -8.07 0.21
C GLU A 167 18.43 -7.15 1.36
N LEU A 168 17.13 -6.90 1.56
CA LEU A 168 16.64 -6.07 2.66
C LEU A 168 17.08 -6.63 4.02
N GLU A 169 16.94 -7.95 4.23
CA GLU A 169 17.37 -8.61 5.45
C GLU A 169 18.89 -8.58 5.63
N ALA A 170 19.66 -8.73 4.54
CA ALA A 170 21.11 -8.58 4.59
C ALA A 170 21.53 -7.16 4.97
N VAL A 171 20.88 -6.13 4.43
CA VAL A 171 21.12 -4.73 4.80
C VAL A 171 20.81 -4.50 6.29
N LYS A 172 19.65 -4.97 6.77
CA LYS A 172 19.28 -4.89 8.19
C LYS A 172 20.33 -5.57 9.09
N ALA A 173 20.81 -6.76 8.71
CA ALA A 173 21.77 -7.51 9.51
C ALA A 173 23.16 -6.87 9.54
N ASN A 174 23.60 -6.28 8.42
CA ASN A 174 24.95 -5.77 8.24
C ASN A 174 25.11 -4.30 8.66
N PHE A 175 24.06 -3.49 8.56
CA PHE A 175 24.13 -2.09 8.98
C PHE A 175 24.29 -2.00 10.50
N LYS A 176 25.35 -1.31 10.95
CA LYS A 176 25.63 -1.09 12.37
C LYS A 176 25.52 0.39 12.69
N SER A 177 24.72 0.71 13.70
CA SER A 177 24.64 2.05 14.27
C SER A 177 24.39 1.97 15.77
N SER A 178 24.92 2.95 16.51
CA SER A 178 24.59 3.17 17.92
C SER A 178 23.25 3.87 18.11
N LYS A 179 22.65 4.39 17.03
CA LYS A 179 21.32 4.99 17.02
C LYS A 179 20.28 3.97 16.56
N PRO A 180 19.04 4.04 17.07
CA PRO A 180 17.98 3.21 16.54
C PRO A 180 17.74 3.58 15.07
N PHE A 181 17.65 2.56 14.21
CA PHE A 181 17.40 2.75 12.79
C PHE A 181 16.35 1.78 12.24
N PHE A 182 15.81 2.10 11.07
CA PHE A 182 15.03 1.18 10.25
C PHE A 182 15.45 1.29 8.78
N VAL A 183 15.23 0.22 8.02
CA VAL A 183 15.63 0.12 6.61
C VAL A 183 14.39 0.07 5.72
N VAL A 184 14.43 0.82 4.62
CA VAL A 184 13.39 0.83 3.60
C VAL A 184 14.04 0.49 2.26
N GLY A 185 13.63 -0.62 1.66
CA GLY A 185 13.89 -0.88 0.26
C GLY A 185 13.06 0.06 -0.60
N MET A 186 13.71 0.81 -1.48
CA MET A 186 12.99 1.60 -2.47
C MET A 186 12.24 0.67 -3.41
N LEU A 187 11.03 1.08 -3.76
CA LEU A 187 10.07 0.31 -4.55
C LEU A 187 9.37 1.29 -5.47
N THR A 188 8.87 0.82 -6.60
CA THR A 188 8.11 1.67 -7.54
C THR A 188 6.91 2.31 -6.88
N LYS A 189 6.32 1.71 -5.83
CA LYS A 189 5.25 2.35 -5.04
C LYS A 189 5.67 3.68 -4.37
N TYR A 190 6.94 3.84 -4.00
CA TYR A 190 7.47 5.08 -3.42
C TYR A 190 7.83 6.09 -4.51
N ILE A 191 8.32 5.62 -5.66
CA ILE A 191 8.83 6.47 -6.76
C ILE A 191 7.70 6.95 -7.68
N VAL A 192 6.71 6.10 -7.94
CA VAL A 192 5.58 6.35 -8.86
C VAL A 192 4.27 6.66 -8.11
N GLY A 193 4.18 6.32 -6.82
CA GLY A 193 2.98 6.52 -6.00
C GLY A 193 2.96 7.81 -5.18
N LYS A 194 1.77 8.28 -4.83
CA LYS A 194 1.54 9.33 -3.79
C LYS A 194 1.68 8.72 -2.38
N SER A 195 2.66 7.85 -2.14
CA SER A 195 2.81 7.11 -0.87
C SER A 195 4.04 7.58 -0.09
N GLY A 196 3.80 7.93 1.17
CA GLY A 196 4.85 8.29 2.12
C GLY A 196 5.67 7.09 2.60
N VAL A 197 6.74 7.35 3.35
CA VAL A 197 7.56 6.28 3.96
C VAL A 197 6.83 5.74 5.19
N GLN A 198 6.47 4.46 5.18
CA GLN A 198 5.92 3.80 6.37
C GLN A 198 7.04 3.59 7.39
N ILE A 199 6.78 3.95 8.64
CA ILE A 199 7.72 3.76 9.74
C ILE A 199 7.27 2.52 10.51
N PRO A 200 8.18 1.56 10.79
CA PRO A 200 7.81 0.37 11.56
C PRO A 200 7.17 0.76 12.90
N ARG A 201 6.02 0.15 13.22
CA ARG A 201 5.28 0.49 14.45
C ARG A 201 6.12 0.27 15.72
N GLY A 202 6.86 -0.83 15.75
CA GLY A 202 7.80 -1.13 16.84
C GLY A 202 8.89 -0.06 16.97
N PHE A 203 9.35 0.50 15.85
CA PHE A 203 10.32 1.61 15.86
C PHE A 203 9.74 2.86 16.52
N ILE A 204 8.52 3.26 16.15
CA ILE A 204 7.84 4.40 16.77
C ILE A 204 7.67 4.16 18.27
N LYS A 205 7.09 3.00 18.62
CA LYS A 205 6.77 2.64 20.00
C LYS A 205 8.02 2.61 20.90
N ASN A 206 9.11 2.03 20.43
CA ASN A 206 10.28 1.74 21.27
C ASN A 206 11.36 2.83 21.22
N HIS A 207 11.40 3.65 20.16
CA HIS A 207 12.52 4.57 19.93
C HIS A 207 12.10 6.00 19.66
N TRP A 208 10.83 6.27 19.33
CA TRP A 208 10.35 7.59 18.94
C TRP A 208 9.16 8.05 19.78
N SER A 209 9.38 8.19 21.09
CA SER A 209 8.35 8.60 22.06
C SER A 209 7.67 9.94 21.75
N GLY A 210 8.36 10.85 21.05
CA GLY A 210 7.83 12.15 20.63
C GLY A 210 6.98 12.14 19.35
N PHE A 211 6.84 11.00 18.66
CA PHE A 211 6.18 10.93 17.36
C PHE A 211 4.68 11.27 17.46
N LYS A 212 4.25 12.34 16.79
CA LYS A 212 2.83 12.70 16.62
C LYS A 212 2.54 12.97 15.16
N LYS A 213 1.27 12.84 14.77
CA LYS A 213 0.80 13.23 13.44
C LYS A 213 1.02 14.75 13.25
N ASP A 214 1.27 15.15 12.01
CA ASP A 214 1.32 16.55 11.56
C ASP A 214 2.46 17.37 12.20
N GLN A 215 3.54 16.69 12.61
CA GLN A 215 4.76 17.35 13.09
C GLN A 215 5.79 17.47 11.98
N LYS A 216 6.58 18.55 12.04
CA LYS A 216 7.78 18.70 11.24
C LYS A 216 8.76 17.55 11.56
N CYS A 217 9.34 16.98 10.51
CA CYS A 217 10.40 15.98 10.56
C CYS A 217 11.47 16.37 9.53
N VAL A 218 12.73 16.20 9.88
CA VAL A 218 13.86 16.57 9.03
C VAL A 218 14.58 15.31 8.58
N LEU A 219 14.71 15.13 7.27
CA LEU A 219 15.58 14.13 6.66
C LEU A 219 16.94 14.76 6.40
N MET A 220 18.02 14.12 6.85
CA MET A 220 19.38 14.63 6.70
C MET A 220 20.25 13.63 5.94
N LEU A 221 20.84 14.06 4.81
CA LEU A 221 21.80 13.26 4.04
C LEU A 221 23.08 14.09 3.85
N GLY A 222 24.15 13.69 4.55
CA GLY A 222 25.36 14.51 4.64
C GLY A 222 25.07 15.85 5.31
N SER A 223 25.41 16.95 4.63
CA SER A 223 25.12 18.32 5.08
C SER A 223 23.76 18.86 4.59
N LYS A 224 23.07 18.13 3.70
CA LYS A 224 21.80 18.55 3.13
C LYS A 224 20.63 18.09 3.99
N THR A 225 19.58 18.91 4.03
CA THR A 225 18.35 18.62 4.78
C THR A 225 17.11 18.82 3.92
N TRP A 226 16.10 18.00 4.19
CA TRP A 226 14.77 18.10 3.58
C TRP A 226 13.73 18.05 4.68
N GLU A 227 12.75 18.95 4.59
CA GLU A 227 11.65 18.99 5.55
C GLU A 227 10.48 18.15 5.05
N THR A 228 9.94 17.33 5.93
CA THR A 228 8.70 16.58 5.72
C THR A 228 7.80 16.69 6.94
N THR A 229 6.61 16.11 6.84
CA THR A 229 5.64 16.08 7.93
C THR A 229 5.34 14.63 8.28
N THR A 230 5.22 14.33 9.56
CA THR A 230 4.75 13.02 10.02
C THR A 230 3.26 12.83 9.72
N GLY A 231 2.89 11.64 9.30
CA GLY A 231 1.51 11.18 9.16
C GLY A 231 1.15 10.19 10.26
N VAL A 232 0.10 9.40 10.03
CA VAL A 232 -0.24 8.28 10.91
C VAL A 232 0.74 7.13 10.63
N GLY A 233 1.79 7.03 11.45
CA GLY A 233 2.81 5.98 11.34
C GLY A 233 3.71 6.07 10.11
N ALA A 234 3.85 7.26 9.52
CA ALA A 234 4.59 7.44 8.26
C ALA A 234 5.22 8.83 8.15
N LEU A 235 6.13 9.02 7.19
CA LEU A 235 6.54 10.32 6.66
C LEU A 235 5.68 10.66 5.45
N ARG A 236 5.10 11.87 5.38
CA ARG A 236 4.21 12.27 4.28
C ARG A 236 4.96 12.43 2.95
N VAL A 237 4.19 12.30 1.87
CA VAL A 237 4.65 12.28 0.48
C VAL A 237 5.39 13.55 0.08
N GLY A 238 4.94 14.73 0.52
CA GLY A 238 5.48 16.02 0.05
C GLY A 238 6.99 16.12 0.19
N GLY A 239 7.48 16.20 1.44
CA GLY A 239 8.91 16.28 1.71
C GLY A 239 9.69 15.04 1.30
N TRP A 240 9.07 13.86 1.39
CA TRP A 240 9.67 12.61 0.92
C TRP A 240 9.91 12.58 -0.60
N LYS A 241 8.97 13.10 -1.39
CA LYS A 241 9.06 13.16 -2.85
C LYS A 241 10.16 14.11 -3.31
N MET A 242 10.35 15.22 -2.60
CA MET A 242 11.48 16.12 -2.83
C MET A 242 12.80 15.43 -2.53
N PHE A 243 12.91 14.76 -1.37
CA PHE A 243 14.10 13.97 -1.02
C PHE A 243 14.43 12.91 -2.09
N MET A 244 13.42 12.19 -2.59
CA MET A 244 13.63 11.20 -3.66
C MET A 244 14.15 11.81 -4.94
N LYS A 245 13.54 12.92 -5.38
CA LYS A 245 13.90 13.60 -6.62
C LYS A 245 15.32 14.17 -6.56
N ASP A 246 15.67 14.83 -5.46
CA ASP A 246 16.97 15.52 -5.33
C ASP A 246 18.15 14.57 -5.15
N ASN A 247 17.88 13.30 -4.81
CA ASN A 247 18.90 12.28 -4.58
C ASN A 247 18.81 11.11 -5.58
N ASP A 248 18.08 11.29 -6.68
CA ASP A 248 17.92 10.32 -7.78
C ASP A 248 17.62 8.89 -7.28
N LEU A 249 16.74 8.78 -6.28
CA LEU A 249 16.41 7.50 -5.65
C LEU A 249 15.65 6.59 -6.61
N CYS A 250 16.15 5.37 -6.79
CA CYS A 250 15.61 4.38 -7.72
C CYS A 250 15.20 3.08 -7.01
N VAL A 251 14.51 2.17 -7.70
CA VAL A 251 13.90 0.95 -7.13
C VAL A 251 14.93 -0.05 -6.57
N SER A 252 16.19 0.05 -6.98
CA SER A 252 17.29 -0.78 -6.46
C SER A 252 17.91 -0.25 -5.17
N ASP A 253 17.60 0.98 -4.75
CA ASP A 253 18.25 1.58 -3.60
C ASP A 253 17.63 1.14 -2.26
N PHE A 254 18.43 1.15 -1.21
CA PHE A 254 17.95 1.05 0.17
C PHE A 254 18.23 2.34 0.92
N CYS A 255 17.26 2.79 1.70
CA CYS A 255 17.42 3.90 2.61
C CYS A 255 17.44 3.38 4.05
N VAL A 256 18.50 3.74 4.79
CA VAL A 256 18.56 3.52 6.23
C VAL A 256 18.24 4.84 6.92
N PHE A 257 17.25 4.82 7.81
CA PHE A 257 16.82 5.98 8.59
C PHE A 257 17.24 5.80 10.04
N GLU A 258 18.24 6.57 10.46
CA GLU A 258 18.72 6.62 11.84
C GLU A 258 18.05 7.79 12.59
N LEU A 259 17.39 7.53 13.71
CA LEU A 259 16.81 8.59 14.54
C LEU A 259 17.90 9.21 15.42
N ILE A 260 18.39 10.37 15.02
CA ILE A 260 19.50 11.06 15.69
C ILE A 260 19.03 12.05 16.75
N ASP A 261 17.82 12.60 16.61
CA ASP A 261 17.16 13.48 17.58
C ASP A 261 15.65 13.24 17.55
N ASN A 262 15.11 12.62 18.61
CA ASN A 262 13.67 12.30 18.72
C ASN A 262 12.80 13.49 19.18
N HIS A 263 13.40 14.54 19.74
CA HIS A 263 12.69 15.75 20.16
C HIS A 263 12.48 16.69 18.97
N LYS A 264 13.48 16.76 18.08
CA LYS A 264 13.44 17.56 16.86
C LYS A 264 13.00 16.76 15.63
N ASN A 265 12.66 15.48 15.79
CA ASN A 265 12.22 14.59 14.72
C ASN A 265 13.23 14.54 13.54
N VAL A 266 14.52 14.37 13.85
CA VAL A 266 15.58 14.34 12.85
C VAL A 266 15.99 12.91 12.55
N LEU A 267 15.79 12.51 11.29
CA LEU A 267 16.25 11.24 10.74
C LEU A 267 17.46 11.51 9.84
N LYS A 268 18.61 10.94 10.20
CA LYS A 268 19.74 10.83 9.28
C LYS A 268 19.45 9.69 8.31
N VAL A 269 19.53 9.97 7.02
CA VAL A 269 19.31 9.01 5.95
C VAL A 269 20.65 8.61 5.37
N SER A 270 20.87 7.31 5.19
CA SER A 270 21.97 6.77 4.38
C SER A 270 21.36 6.05 3.18
N ILE A 271 21.82 6.37 1.97
CA ILE A 271 21.38 5.70 0.74
C ILE A 271 22.43 4.65 0.38
N LEU A 272 22.00 3.39 0.30
CA LEU A 272 22.82 2.26 -0.12
C LEU A 272 22.43 1.90 -1.55
N ARG A 273 23.35 2.10 -2.48
CA ARG A 273 23.17 1.82 -3.91
C ARG A 273 23.95 0.59 -4.29
N ASP A 274 23.37 -0.25 -5.13
CA ASP A 274 24.06 -1.42 -5.67
C ASP A 274 24.86 -1.02 -6.91
N HIS A 275 26.05 -0.46 -6.69
CA HIS A 275 27.08 -0.33 -7.72
C HIS A 275 28.40 -0.87 -7.18
N PRO A 276 29.07 -1.79 -7.90
CA PRO A 276 30.47 -2.07 -7.64
C PRO A 276 31.27 -0.79 -7.92
N GLN A 277 32.16 -0.42 -6.99
CA GLN A 277 33.30 0.43 -7.35
C GLN A 277 34.27 -0.36 -8.22
#